data_AF-A0A9X0HJ37-F1
#
_entry.id   AF-A0A9X0HJ37-F1
#
_cell.length_a   1.000
_cell.length_b   1.000
_cell.length_c   1.000
_cell.angle_alpha   90.00
_cell.angle_beta   90.00
_cell.angle_gamma   90.00
#
_symmetry.space_group_name_H-M   'P 1'
#
loop_
_entity.id
_entity.type
_entity.pdbx_description
1 polymer ?
#
loop_
_entity_poly.entity_id
_entity_poly.type
_entity_poly.pdbx_seq_one_letter_code
_entity_poly.pdbx_strand_id
1 'polypeptide(L)'
;MTHLVKYGVQASAILFASVLVTACNDANDPGLEYAPQMYESIPYEPLKQYDANTVNPMGLNMRNPAIATVPRGKLDYFNHIGKDSVGIAERTLRNPLAYSRQNLEEGKVLYTRICQHCHGEQGDGQGPVGAKFKGVPSYSTGAYVNMNDAHIYHVIQWGKGRMMPHGSIVNPEERWKIAMYVRVLQKGKGPEGMSELVTDELTPTQKTNPENQEPYGEAQANKASETPGQGGTEARNGTAE
;
A
#
# COMPACT_ATOMS: atom_id res chain seq x y z
N MET A 1 76.86 3.34 10.95
CA MET A 1 75.58 4.02 11.31
C MET A 1 74.58 4.15 10.16
N THR A 2 74.94 3.88 8.90
CA THR A 2 74.06 4.10 7.72
C THR A 2 73.05 2.98 7.47
N HIS A 3 73.37 1.73 7.80
CA HIS A 3 72.48 0.58 7.58
C HIS A 3 71.28 0.54 8.52
N LEU A 4 71.47 0.85 9.82
CA LEU A 4 70.38 0.88 10.81
C LEU A 4 69.32 1.94 10.48
N VAL A 5 69.75 3.12 10.03
CA VAL A 5 68.83 4.19 9.59
C VAL A 5 68.05 3.77 8.34
N LYS A 6 68.72 3.12 7.37
CA LYS A 6 68.07 2.64 6.15
C LYS A 6 67.01 1.57 6.42
N TYR A 7 67.32 0.59 7.26
CA TYR A 7 66.35 -0.44 7.65
C TYR A 7 65.21 0.13 8.49
N GLY A 8 65.47 1.12 9.36
CA GLY A 8 64.43 1.81 10.14
C GLY A 8 63.43 2.58 9.26
N VAL A 9 63.92 3.30 8.24
CA VAL A 9 63.05 4.01 7.28
C VAL A 9 62.23 3.02 6.44
N GLN A 10 62.84 1.93 5.98
CA GLN A 10 62.13 0.88 5.22
C GLN A 10 61.04 0.21 6.06
N ALA A 11 61.33 -0.15 7.31
CA ALA A 11 60.34 -0.73 8.22
C ALA A 11 59.19 0.25 8.52
N SER A 12 59.50 1.54 8.71
CA SER A 12 58.49 2.57 8.96
C SER A 12 57.60 2.81 7.75
N ALA A 13 58.15 2.80 6.54
CA ALA A 13 57.38 2.93 5.30
C ALA A 13 56.43 1.74 5.09
N ILE A 14 56.88 0.51 5.40
CA ILE A 14 56.04 -0.70 5.33
C ILE A 14 54.91 -0.64 6.37
N LEU A 15 55.23 -0.24 7.61
CA LEU A 15 54.23 -0.07 8.67
C LEU A 15 53.19 1.00 8.30
N PHE A 16 53.63 2.17 7.81
CA PHE A 16 52.73 3.23 7.38
C PHE A 16 51.84 2.81 6.20
N ALA A 17 52.42 2.12 5.21
CA ALA A 17 51.64 1.58 4.09
C ALA A 17 50.62 0.53 4.55
N SER A 18 50.96 -0.34 5.51
CA SER A 18 50.02 -1.32 6.04
C SER A 18 48.82 -0.68 6.75
N VAL A 19 49.04 0.40 7.51
CA VAL A 19 47.99 1.17 8.18
C VAL A 19 47.06 1.86 7.15
N LEU A 20 47.62 2.39 6.06
CA LEU A 20 46.81 2.99 4.99
C LEU A 20 45.93 1.96 4.26
N VAL A 21 46.41 0.72 4.10
CA VAL A 21 45.62 -0.35 3.46
C VAL A 21 44.53 -0.90 4.38
N THR A 22 44.74 -0.92 5.70
CA THR A 22 43.70 -1.27 6.68
C THR A 22 42.74 -0.13 7.02
N ALA A 23 43.06 1.10 6.60
CA ALA A 23 42.19 2.27 6.76
C ALA A 23 41.06 2.32 5.71
N CYS A 24 41.03 1.40 4.75
CA CYS A 24 39.85 1.17 3.91
C CYS A 24 38.71 0.66 4.80
N ASN A 25 37.83 1.58 5.20
CA ASN A 25 36.65 1.25 5.99
C ASN A 25 35.68 0.38 5.19
N ASP A 26 34.95 -0.52 5.85
CA ASP A 26 33.86 -1.24 5.21
C ASP A 26 32.81 -0.23 4.74
N ALA A 27 32.45 -0.25 3.45
CA ALA A 27 31.43 0.64 2.90
C ALA A 27 30.05 0.40 3.53
N ASN A 28 29.87 -0.74 4.23
CA ASN A 28 28.65 -1.09 4.95
C ASN A 28 28.71 -0.75 6.45
N ASP A 29 29.82 -0.22 6.95
CA ASP A 29 29.91 0.26 8.33
C ASP A 29 29.23 1.64 8.43
N PRO A 30 28.13 1.80 9.20
CA PRO A 30 27.52 3.11 9.43
C PRO A 30 28.48 4.10 10.12
N GLY A 31 29.59 3.62 10.66
CA GLY A 31 30.64 4.40 11.26
C GLY A 31 30.41 4.67 12.74
N LEU A 32 31.33 5.42 13.35
CA LEU A 32 31.26 5.79 14.75
C LEU A 32 30.39 7.05 14.93
N GLU A 33 29.33 6.93 15.71
CA GLU A 33 28.54 8.07 16.15
C GLU A 33 29.15 8.71 17.40
N TYR A 34 29.52 9.99 17.32
CA TYR A 34 30.01 10.76 18.47
C TYR A 34 28.84 11.44 19.19
N ALA A 35 28.72 11.20 20.50
CA ALA A 35 27.69 11.77 21.37
C ALA A 35 26.24 11.56 20.85
N PRO A 36 25.77 10.30 20.73
CA PRO A 36 24.46 9.97 20.13
C PRO A 36 23.24 10.38 20.97
N GLN A 37 23.45 11.10 22.08
CA GLN A 37 22.38 11.56 22.95
C GLN A 37 21.46 12.49 22.15
N MET A 38 20.19 12.10 21.96
CA MET A 38 19.17 12.80 21.16
C MET A 38 19.27 12.70 19.62
N TYR A 39 20.19 11.91 19.07
CA TYR A 39 20.13 11.56 17.63
C TYR A 39 18.93 10.68 17.34
N GLU A 40 18.66 9.80 18.29
CA GLU A 40 17.45 9.01 18.33
C GLU A 40 16.44 9.59 19.31
N SER A 41 15.18 9.56 18.88
CA SER A 41 14.08 10.03 19.69
C SER A 41 13.88 9.08 20.87
N ILE A 42 13.78 9.63 22.07
CA ILE A 42 13.26 8.91 23.24
C ILE A 42 11.84 8.37 22.98
N PRO A 43 10.90 9.15 22.38
CA PRO A 43 9.59 8.60 22.01
C PRO A 43 9.69 7.63 20.83
N TYR A 44 8.73 6.68 20.79
CA TYR A 44 8.63 5.73 19.69
C TYR A 44 8.25 6.42 18.39
N GLU A 45 9.09 6.24 17.38
CA GLU A 45 8.78 6.63 16.01
C GLU A 45 7.96 5.52 15.32
N PRO A 46 6.95 5.88 14.51
CA PRO A 46 6.04 4.89 13.94
C PRO A 46 6.70 3.98 12.90
N LEU A 47 7.60 4.52 12.07
CA LEU A 47 8.24 3.80 10.96
C LEU A 47 9.76 3.63 11.14
N LYS A 48 10.28 3.94 12.32
CA LYS A 48 11.70 3.86 12.66
C LYS A 48 11.85 3.04 13.94
N GLN A 49 12.68 2.01 13.88
CA GLN A 49 12.90 1.12 15.02
C GLN A 49 14.35 0.65 15.06
N TYR A 50 15.07 1.07 16.09
CA TYR A 50 16.45 0.66 16.37
C TYR A 50 16.46 -0.56 17.27
N ASP A 51 15.74 -0.47 18.37
CA ASP A 51 15.58 -1.54 19.33
C ASP A 51 14.20 -2.18 19.23
N ALA A 52 14.12 -3.48 19.52
CA ALA A 52 12.84 -4.16 19.63
C ALA A 52 12.03 -3.57 20.79
N ASN A 53 10.75 -3.30 20.54
CA ASN A 53 9.85 -2.79 21.57
C ASN A 53 9.54 -3.89 22.58
N THR A 54 10.02 -3.76 23.82
CA THR A 54 9.86 -4.76 24.88
C THR A 54 8.46 -4.82 25.48
N VAL A 55 7.62 -3.80 25.25
CA VAL A 55 6.23 -3.73 25.73
C VAL A 55 5.28 -4.48 24.79
N ASN A 56 5.61 -4.57 23.50
CA ASN A 56 4.78 -5.25 22.51
C ASN A 56 5.28 -6.68 22.26
N PRO A 57 4.41 -7.71 22.35
CA PRO A 57 4.79 -9.09 22.02
C PRO A 57 5.40 -9.29 20.63
N MET A 58 5.06 -8.43 19.65
CA MET A 58 5.60 -8.50 18.29
C MET A 58 6.96 -7.78 18.14
N GLY A 59 7.46 -7.13 19.18
CA GLY A 59 8.69 -6.34 19.14
C GLY A 59 8.62 -5.09 18.27
N LEU A 60 7.44 -4.75 17.74
CA LEU A 60 7.22 -3.59 16.85
C LEU A 60 6.71 -2.37 17.62
N ASN A 61 7.13 -1.17 17.24
CA ASN A 61 6.50 0.07 17.73
C ASN A 61 5.04 0.21 17.27
N MET A 62 4.72 -0.26 16.07
CA MET A 62 3.37 -0.23 15.52
C MET A 62 2.51 -1.37 16.07
N ARG A 63 1.24 -1.05 16.35
CA ARG A 63 0.21 -2.02 16.74
C ARG A 63 -0.92 -2.01 15.73
N ASN A 64 -1.54 -3.17 15.56
CA ASN A 64 -2.79 -3.23 14.83
C ASN A 64 -3.89 -2.51 15.63
N PRO A 65 -4.71 -1.68 14.97
CA PRO A 65 -5.86 -1.08 15.63
C PRO A 65 -6.84 -2.18 16.07
N ALA A 66 -7.66 -1.87 17.08
CA ALA A 66 -8.73 -2.76 17.48
C ALA A 66 -9.68 -3.00 16.30
N ILE A 67 -10.21 -4.22 16.22
CA ILE A 67 -11.01 -4.67 15.09
C ILE A 67 -12.33 -3.91 15.08
N ALA A 68 -12.82 -3.61 13.87
CA ALA A 68 -14.03 -2.83 13.63
C ALA A 68 -13.97 -1.38 14.15
N THR A 69 -12.77 -0.84 14.44
CA THR A 69 -12.63 0.60 14.70
C THR A 69 -12.66 1.41 13.41
N VAL A 70 -13.39 2.52 13.43
CA VAL A 70 -13.47 3.47 12.31
C VAL A 70 -12.89 4.81 12.76
N PRO A 71 -11.88 5.36 12.06
CA PRO A 71 -11.32 6.66 12.40
C PRO A 71 -12.33 7.79 12.11
N ARG A 72 -12.24 8.88 12.89
CA ARG A 72 -13.07 10.07 12.68
C ARG A 72 -12.88 10.62 11.26
N GLY A 73 -13.97 10.96 10.59
CA GLY A 73 -13.96 11.49 9.22
C GLY A 73 -13.63 10.47 8.13
N LYS A 74 -13.63 9.17 8.46
CA LYS A 74 -13.33 8.08 7.51
C LYS A 74 -14.44 7.03 7.47
N LEU A 75 -15.68 7.42 7.77
CA LEU A 75 -16.82 6.49 7.70
C LEU A 75 -17.00 5.97 6.27
N ASP A 76 -16.99 6.88 5.29
CA ASP A 76 -17.18 6.56 3.87
C ASP A 76 -16.00 5.80 3.23
N TYR A 77 -14.89 5.60 3.95
CA TYR A 77 -13.78 4.78 3.47
C TYR A 77 -14.12 3.29 3.46
N PHE A 78 -15.12 2.88 4.22
CA PHE A 78 -15.51 1.50 4.40
C PHE A 78 -16.94 1.31 3.91
N ASN A 79 -17.12 0.50 2.86
CA ASN A 79 -18.44 0.16 2.34
C ASN A 79 -19.08 -1.04 3.05
N HIS A 80 -18.37 -1.67 4.00
CA HIS A 80 -18.77 -2.89 4.70
C HIS A 80 -19.15 -4.07 3.79
N ILE A 81 -18.74 -4.05 2.52
CA ILE A 81 -18.99 -5.13 1.57
C ILE A 81 -17.88 -6.17 1.73
N GLY A 82 -18.27 -7.40 2.07
CA GLY A 82 -17.33 -8.51 2.23
C GLY A 82 -16.58 -8.85 0.95
N LYS A 83 -15.35 -9.39 1.08
CA LYS A 83 -14.45 -9.75 -0.03
C LYS A 83 -15.16 -10.53 -1.15
N ASP A 84 -15.94 -11.54 -0.81
CA ASP A 84 -16.56 -12.44 -1.79
C ASP A 84 -17.86 -11.89 -2.40
N SER A 85 -18.25 -10.67 -2.04
CA SER A 85 -19.51 -10.04 -2.43
C SER A 85 -19.38 -9.02 -3.58
N VAL A 86 -18.58 -9.34 -4.60
CA VAL A 86 -18.35 -8.42 -5.74
C VAL A 86 -19.65 -8.02 -6.45
N GLY A 87 -20.61 -8.95 -6.57
CA GLY A 87 -21.91 -8.67 -7.18
C GLY A 87 -22.79 -7.73 -6.36
N ILE A 88 -22.59 -7.64 -5.04
CA ILE A 88 -23.24 -6.61 -4.22
C ILE A 88 -22.62 -5.26 -4.55
N ALA A 89 -21.28 -5.17 -4.55
CA ALA A 89 -20.57 -3.95 -4.91
C ALA A 89 -21.02 -3.39 -6.27
N GLU A 90 -21.11 -4.24 -7.30
CA GLU A 90 -21.59 -3.86 -8.63
C GLU A 90 -22.98 -3.21 -8.61
N ARG A 91 -23.86 -3.67 -7.72
CA ARG A 91 -25.25 -3.19 -7.62
C ARG A 91 -25.39 -1.97 -6.71
N THR A 92 -24.57 -1.85 -5.66
CA THR A 92 -24.77 -0.85 -4.60
C THR A 92 -23.82 0.34 -4.69
N LEU A 93 -22.56 0.12 -5.08
CA LEU A 93 -21.56 1.18 -5.16
C LEU A 93 -21.67 1.95 -6.46
N ARG A 94 -21.39 3.25 -6.37
CA ARG A 94 -21.37 4.16 -7.50
C ARG A 94 -20.18 5.07 -7.33
N ASN A 95 -19.53 5.36 -8.45
CA ASN A 95 -18.35 6.20 -8.48
C ASN A 95 -18.77 7.67 -8.30
N PRO A 96 -18.40 8.35 -7.19
CA PRO A 96 -18.82 9.73 -6.96
C PRO A 96 -18.06 10.76 -7.82
N LEU A 97 -17.01 10.34 -8.54
CA LEU A 97 -16.15 11.21 -9.33
C LEU A 97 -16.59 11.25 -10.79
N ALA A 98 -16.57 12.44 -11.40
CA ALA A 98 -16.82 12.62 -12.84
C ALA A 98 -15.67 12.04 -13.68
N TYR A 99 -15.95 11.63 -14.91
CA TYR A 99 -14.93 11.24 -15.89
C TYR A 99 -14.21 12.46 -16.48
N SER A 100 -13.78 13.39 -15.63
CA SER A 100 -12.99 14.54 -16.06
C SER A 100 -11.62 14.07 -16.57
N ARG A 101 -11.01 14.87 -17.46
CA ARG A 101 -9.64 14.63 -17.92
C ARG A 101 -8.66 14.49 -16.76
N GLN A 102 -8.76 15.35 -15.76
CA GLN A 102 -7.91 15.33 -14.57
C GLN A 102 -8.01 13.97 -13.83
N ASN A 103 -9.22 13.49 -13.56
CA ASN A 103 -9.41 12.23 -12.83
C ASN A 103 -8.85 11.03 -13.61
N LEU A 104 -9.00 11.03 -14.94
CA LEU A 104 -8.45 9.97 -15.80
C LEU A 104 -6.93 10.01 -15.90
N GLU A 105 -6.33 11.21 -15.97
CA GLU A 105 -4.87 11.38 -15.97
C GLU A 105 -4.25 10.94 -14.63
N GLU A 106 -4.86 11.33 -13.51
CA GLU A 106 -4.45 10.85 -12.18
C GLU A 106 -4.63 9.32 -12.06
N GLY A 107 -5.75 8.79 -12.55
CA GLY A 107 -6.01 7.35 -12.63
C GLY A 107 -4.95 6.59 -13.43
N LYS A 108 -4.49 7.16 -14.56
CA LYS A 108 -3.39 6.64 -15.36
C LYS A 108 -2.09 6.56 -14.57
N VAL A 109 -1.72 7.65 -13.89
CA VAL A 109 -0.48 7.71 -13.08
C VAL A 109 -0.52 6.64 -11.97
N LEU A 110 -1.65 6.51 -11.28
CA LEU A 110 -1.85 5.52 -10.23
C LEU A 110 -1.78 4.09 -10.79
N TYR A 111 -2.44 3.83 -11.93
CA TYR A 111 -2.37 2.54 -12.62
C TYR A 111 -0.94 2.17 -13.03
N THR A 112 -0.18 3.12 -13.60
CA THR A 112 1.22 2.90 -14.00
C THR A 112 2.09 2.54 -12.80
N ARG A 113 1.88 3.18 -11.64
CA ARG A 113 2.65 2.90 -10.42
C ARG A 113 2.27 1.57 -9.77
N ILE A 114 0.99 1.21 -9.76
CA ILE A 114 0.47 0.17 -8.87
C ILE A 114 -0.03 -1.07 -9.62
N CYS A 115 -0.44 -0.96 -10.88
CA CYS A 115 -1.14 -2.05 -11.59
C CYS A 115 -0.39 -2.53 -12.84
N GLN A 116 0.28 -1.62 -13.56
CA GLN A 116 0.90 -1.88 -14.86
C GLN A 116 1.94 -3.01 -14.83
N HIS A 117 2.68 -3.16 -13.73
CA HIS A 117 3.71 -4.18 -13.62
C HIS A 117 3.16 -5.62 -13.78
N CYS A 118 1.89 -5.85 -13.41
CA CYS A 118 1.17 -7.10 -13.65
C CYS A 118 0.29 -7.02 -14.91
N HIS A 119 -0.50 -5.96 -15.06
CA HIS A 119 -1.56 -5.87 -16.06
C HIS A 119 -1.11 -5.34 -17.43
N GLY A 120 0.11 -4.82 -17.56
CA GLY A 120 0.63 -4.23 -18.80
C GLY A 120 0.13 -2.81 -19.03
N GLU A 121 0.81 -2.06 -19.90
CA GLU A 121 0.43 -0.67 -20.23
C GLU A 121 -0.92 -0.62 -20.94
N GLN A 122 -1.19 -1.61 -21.80
CA GLN A 122 -2.44 -1.73 -22.55
C GLN A 122 -3.54 -2.47 -21.78
N GLY A 123 -3.27 -2.95 -20.56
CA GLY A 123 -4.23 -3.74 -19.79
C GLY A 123 -4.48 -5.13 -20.38
N ASP A 124 -3.53 -5.67 -21.12
CA ASP A 124 -3.58 -6.96 -21.83
C ASP A 124 -3.03 -8.14 -21.00
N GLY A 125 -2.63 -7.88 -19.75
CA GLY A 125 -2.02 -8.86 -18.86
C GLY A 125 -0.55 -9.18 -19.18
N GLN A 126 0.07 -8.44 -20.10
CA GLN A 126 1.46 -8.66 -20.53
C GLN A 126 2.48 -7.81 -19.74
N GLY A 127 2.14 -7.41 -18.51
CA GLY A 127 3.10 -6.77 -17.62
C GLY A 127 4.29 -7.70 -17.32
N PRO A 128 5.49 -7.17 -17.01
CA PRO A 128 6.69 -7.98 -16.77
C PRO A 128 6.50 -9.03 -15.66
N VAL A 129 5.71 -8.72 -14.63
CA VAL A 129 5.34 -9.66 -13.57
C VAL A 129 4.22 -10.60 -14.05
N GLY A 130 3.24 -10.10 -14.78
CA GLY A 130 2.13 -10.88 -15.33
C GLY A 130 2.59 -12.01 -16.25
N ALA A 131 3.60 -11.75 -17.07
CA ALA A 131 4.25 -12.73 -17.94
C ALA A 131 4.89 -13.90 -17.16
N LYS A 132 5.30 -13.68 -15.91
CA LYS A 132 5.87 -14.72 -15.03
C LYS A 132 4.80 -15.46 -14.24
N PHE A 133 3.83 -14.73 -13.68
CA PHE A 133 2.82 -15.33 -12.82
C PHE A 133 1.70 -16.06 -13.57
N LYS A 134 1.45 -15.71 -14.85
CA LYS A 134 0.37 -16.22 -15.72
C LYS A 134 -1.04 -16.07 -15.12
N GLY A 135 -2.05 -15.92 -15.99
CA GLY A 135 -3.44 -15.79 -15.56
C GLY A 135 -3.86 -14.38 -15.12
N VAL A 136 -3.07 -13.36 -15.44
CA VAL A 136 -3.52 -11.96 -15.39
C VAL A 136 -4.46 -11.75 -16.59
N PRO A 137 -5.70 -11.27 -16.37
CA PRO A 137 -6.66 -11.11 -17.45
C PRO A 137 -6.33 -9.90 -18.33
N SER A 138 -6.72 -9.99 -19.60
CA SER A 138 -6.83 -8.84 -20.50
C SER A 138 -8.17 -8.14 -20.24
N TYR A 139 -8.15 -6.82 -20.09
CA TYR A 139 -9.34 -6.01 -19.86
C TYR A 139 -10.19 -5.83 -21.11
N SER A 140 -9.58 -5.86 -22.29
CA SER A 140 -10.25 -5.65 -23.58
C SER A 140 -10.85 -6.92 -24.18
N THR A 141 -10.82 -8.06 -23.46
CA THR A 141 -11.34 -9.33 -23.96
C THR A 141 -12.15 -10.11 -22.91
N GLY A 142 -13.04 -10.99 -23.39
CA GLY A 142 -13.79 -11.92 -22.55
C GLY A 142 -14.72 -11.25 -21.53
N ALA A 143 -14.77 -11.82 -20.33
CA ALA A 143 -15.67 -11.38 -19.26
C ALA A 143 -15.31 -10.02 -18.65
N TYR A 144 -14.12 -9.48 -18.94
CA TYR A 144 -13.60 -8.28 -18.29
C TYR A 144 -13.96 -6.98 -19.01
N VAL A 145 -14.43 -7.05 -20.26
CA VAL A 145 -14.75 -5.87 -21.10
C VAL A 145 -15.84 -4.99 -20.52
N ASN A 146 -16.79 -5.60 -19.80
CA ASN A 146 -18.01 -4.92 -19.34
C ASN A 146 -18.07 -4.74 -17.82
N MET A 147 -17.00 -5.06 -17.08
CA MET A 147 -16.98 -4.89 -15.62
C MET A 147 -17.08 -3.41 -15.25
N ASN A 148 -18.06 -3.05 -14.42
CA ASN A 148 -18.31 -1.68 -14.02
C ASN A 148 -17.28 -1.16 -13.00
N ASP A 149 -17.28 0.16 -12.76
CA ASP A 149 -16.35 0.84 -11.86
C ASP A 149 -16.35 0.20 -10.46
N ALA A 150 -17.54 -0.17 -9.97
CA ALA A 150 -17.72 -0.76 -8.65
C ALA A 150 -17.08 -2.16 -8.52
N HIS A 151 -17.15 -2.98 -9.57
CA HIS A 151 -16.42 -4.25 -9.62
C HIS A 151 -14.92 -4.00 -9.44
N ILE A 152 -14.37 -3.08 -10.23
CA ILE A 152 -12.94 -2.81 -10.26
C ILE A 152 -12.50 -2.23 -8.91
N TYR A 153 -13.25 -1.27 -8.37
CA TYR A 153 -13.03 -0.70 -7.03
C TYR A 153 -12.96 -1.79 -5.94
N HIS A 154 -13.93 -2.72 -5.94
CA HIS A 154 -14.01 -3.78 -4.94
C HIS A 154 -12.86 -4.79 -5.07
N VAL A 155 -12.48 -5.13 -6.30
CA VAL A 155 -11.32 -6.00 -6.56
C VAL A 155 -10.02 -5.33 -6.14
N ILE A 156 -9.86 -4.02 -6.32
CA ILE A 156 -8.67 -3.30 -5.82
C ILE A 156 -8.64 -3.35 -4.28
N GLN A 157 -9.77 -3.14 -3.62
CA GLN A 157 -9.85 -3.19 -2.15
C GLN A 157 -9.49 -4.57 -1.59
N TRP A 158 -10.09 -5.64 -2.12
CA TRP A 158 -10.04 -6.98 -1.50
C TRP A 158 -9.19 -8.03 -2.23
N GLY A 159 -8.76 -7.73 -3.46
CA GLY A 159 -8.14 -8.70 -4.34
C GLY A 159 -9.16 -9.68 -4.93
N LYS A 160 -8.70 -10.51 -5.87
CA LYS A 160 -9.51 -11.59 -6.46
C LYS A 160 -8.62 -12.70 -7.00
N GLY A 161 -8.92 -13.93 -6.60
CA GLY A 161 -8.10 -15.10 -6.97
C GLY A 161 -6.65 -14.91 -6.51
N ARG A 162 -5.72 -14.83 -7.47
CA ARG A 162 -4.28 -14.65 -7.23
C ARG A 162 -3.84 -13.17 -7.11
N MET A 163 -4.74 -12.22 -7.35
CA MET A 163 -4.48 -10.80 -7.13
C MET A 163 -4.68 -10.48 -5.66
N MET A 164 -3.61 -10.00 -4.99
CA MET A 164 -3.65 -9.56 -3.59
C MET A 164 -4.45 -8.25 -3.42
N PRO A 165 -5.01 -7.99 -2.23
CA PRO A 165 -5.67 -6.71 -1.94
C PRO A 165 -4.68 -5.54 -1.99
N HIS A 166 -5.11 -4.43 -2.59
CA HIS A 166 -4.37 -3.17 -2.66
C HIS A 166 -5.03 -2.06 -1.82
N GLY A 167 -6.08 -2.38 -1.07
CA GLY A 167 -6.83 -1.40 -0.27
C GLY A 167 -6.00 -0.66 0.79
N SER A 168 -4.87 -1.21 1.23
CA SER A 168 -3.97 -0.56 2.19
C SER A 168 -3.04 0.48 1.57
N ILE A 169 -2.81 0.44 0.26
CA ILE A 169 -1.87 1.34 -0.44
C ILE A 169 -2.56 2.28 -1.44
N VAL A 170 -3.84 2.03 -1.75
CA VAL A 170 -4.67 2.90 -2.58
C VAL A 170 -5.87 3.35 -1.76
N ASN A 171 -6.06 4.66 -1.60
CA ASN A 171 -7.21 5.19 -0.88
C ASN A 171 -8.50 5.12 -1.73
N PRO A 172 -9.70 5.24 -1.14
CA PRO A 172 -10.97 5.12 -1.88
C PRO A 172 -11.10 6.03 -3.11
N GLU A 173 -10.66 7.28 -3.04
CA GLU A 173 -10.76 8.22 -4.15
C GLU A 173 -9.84 7.78 -5.32
N GLU A 174 -8.61 7.40 -4.99
CA GLU A 174 -7.65 6.85 -5.95
C GLU A 174 -8.15 5.55 -6.59
N ARG A 175 -8.83 4.69 -5.84
CA ARG A 175 -9.41 3.45 -6.39
C ARG A 175 -10.46 3.75 -7.45
N TRP A 176 -11.30 4.77 -7.26
CA TRP A 176 -12.26 5.20 -8.27
C TRP A 176 -11.55 5.74 -9.51
N LYS A 177 -10.52 6.56 -9.35
CA LYS A 177 -9.70 7.07 -10.48
C LYS A 177 -9.03 5.92 -11.26
N ILE A 178 -8.46 4.94 -10.57
CA ILE A 178 -7.90 3.73 -11.22
C ILE A 178 -9.01 2.95 -11.93
N ALA A 179 -10.17 2.76 -11.30
CA ALA A 179 -11.29 2.06 -11.91
C ALA A 179 -11.72 2.73 -13.23
N MET A 180 -11.83 4.06 -13.24
CA MET A 180 -12.12 4.84 -14.46
C MET A 180 -11.06 4.63 -15.55
N TYR A 181 -9.78 4.63 -15.18
CA TYR A 181 -8.71 4.38 -16.16
C TYR A 181 -8.73 2.94 -16.69
N VAL A 182 -9.06 1.94 -15.87
CA VAL A 182 -9.26 0.56 -16.33
C VAL A 182 -10.40 0.48 -17.35
N ARG A 183 -11.47 1.28 -17.19
CA ARG A 183 -12.56 1.38 -18.17
C ARG A 183 -12.09 1.95 -19.52
N VAL A 184 -11.08 2.83 -19.53
CA VAL A 184 -10.40 3.27 -20.77
C VAL A 184 -9.72 2.08 -21.43
N LEU A 185 -8.95 1.30 -20.66
CA LEU A 185 -8.22 0.13 -21.18
C LEU A 185 -9.15 -0.98 -21.70
N GLN A 186 -10.33 -1.15 -21.09
CA GLN A 186 -11.37 -2.07 -21.59
C GLN A 186 -11.82 -1.76 -23.03
N LYS A 187 -11.65 -0.52 -23.52
CA LYS A 187 -11.96 -0.16 -24.93
C LYS A 187 -10.95 -0.72 -25.93
N GLY A 188 -9.82 -1.26 -25.48
CA GLY A 188 -8.80 -1.86 -26.33
C GLY A 188 -7.95 -0.87 -27.14
N LYS A 189 -8.10 0.44 -26.89
CA LYS A 189 -7.29 1.51 -27.52
C LYS A 189 -6.11 1.95 -26.65
N GLY A 190 -5.89 1.29 -25.52
CA GLY A 190 -4.83 1.67 -24.59
C GLY A 190 -5.02 3.07 -24.00
N PRO A 191 -3.93 3.75 -23.62
CA PRO A 191 -3.96 5.12 -23.12
C PRO A 191 -4.58 6.15 -24.09
N GLU A 192 -4.61 5.85 -25.40
CA GLU A 192 -5.16 6.76 -26.42
C GLU A 192 -6.70 6.85 -26.36
N GLY A 193 -7.36 5.84 -25.81
CA GLY A 193 -8.83 5.82 -25.64
C GLY A 193 -9.36 6.77 -24.57
N MET A 194 -8.49 7.50 -23.86
CA MET A 194 -8.88 8.35 -22.73
C MET A 194 -9.88 9.44 -23.14
N SER A 195 -9.68 10.06 -24.30
CA SER A 195 -10.52 11.15 -24.80
C SER A 195 -11.98 10.74 -25.05
N GLU A 196 -12.24 9.45 -25.30
CA GLU A 196 -13.58 8.93 -25.58
C GLU A 196 -14.45 8.77 -24.33
N LEU A 197 -13.83 8.76 -23.15
CA LEU A 197 -14.54 8.65 -21.87
C LEU A 197 -14.56 9.97 -21.10
N VAL A 198 -13.94 11.04 -21.59
CA VAL A 198 -13.96 12.33 -20.88
C VAL A 198 -15.38 12.90 -20.87
N THR A 199 -15.94 13.10 -19.68
CA THR A 199 -17.23 13.76 -19.47
C THR A 199 -17.16 14.70 -18.27
N ASP A 200 -17.65 15.93 -18.43
CA ASP A 200 -17.71 16.92 -17.35
C ASP A 200 -18.94 16.74 -16.44
N GLU A 201 -19.87 15.87 -16.82
CA GLU A 201 -21.07 15.54 -16.02
C GLU A 201 -21.00 14.13 -15.40
N LEU A 202 -21.62 13.99 -14.22
CA LEU A 202 -21.88 12.71 -13.56
C LEU A 202 -23.04 11.99 -14.27
N THR A 203 -22.75 10.87 -14.92
CA THR A 203 -23.74 9.94 -15.48
C THR A 203 -24.59 9.27 -14.37
N PRO A 204 -25.78 8.73 -14.67
CA PRO A 204 -26.63 8.04 -13.68
C PRO A 204 -25.96 6.86 -12.98
N THR A 205 -24.95 6.24 -13.60
CA THR A 205 -24.09 5.20 -13.02
C THR A 205 -23.11 5.71 -11.95
N GLN A 206 -23.04 7.02 -11.71
CA GLN A 206 -22.15 7.70 -10.77
C GLN A 206 -22.87 8.28 -9.53
N LYS A 207 -24.21 8.24 -9.47
CA LYS A 207 -24.95 8.67 -8.26
C LYS A 207 -25.15 7.50 -7.32
N THR A 208 -24.46 7.47 -6.18
CA THR A 208 -24.75 6.54 -5.07
C THR A 208 -26.20 6.73 -4.64
N ASN A 209 -26.97 5.64 -4.54
CA ASN A 209 -28.27 5.69 -3.88
C ASN A 209 -28.00 6.05 -2.41
N PRO A 210 -28.54 7.14 -1.85
CA PRO A 210 -28.36 7.51 -0.44
C PRO A 210 -28.74 6.38 0.52
N GLU A 211 -29.69 5.52 0.15
CA GLU A 211 -30.11 4.36 0.94
C GLU A 211 -28.99 3.31 1.14
N ASN A 212 -28.00 3.25 0.24
CA ASN A 212 -26.85 2.34 0.36
C ASN A 212 -25.71 2.91 1.23
N GLN A 213 -25.89 4.10 1.80
CA GLN A 213 -24.96 4.73 2.75
C GLN A 213 -25.41 4.52 4.21
N GLU A 214 -26.57 3.93 4.44
CA GLU A 214 -26.98 3.52 5.78
C GLU A 214 -26.00 2.46 6.32
N PRO A 215 -25.54 2.58 7.58
CA PRO A 215 -24.65 1.59 8.17
C PRO A 215 -25.29 0.20 8.07
N TYR A 216 -24.55 -0.81 7.59
CA TYR A 216 -24.99 -2.23 7.58
C TYR A 216 -25.04 -2.84 9.01
N GLY A 217 -25.19 -2.01 10.03
CA GLY A 217 -25.19 -2.38 11.44
C GLY A 217 -24.61 -1.26 12.30
N GLU A 218 -25.12 -1.15 13.52
CA GLU A 218 -24.51 -0.31 14.54
C GLU A 218 -23.10 -0.80 14.84
N ALA A 219 -22.11 0.09 14.77
CA ALA A 219 -20.77 -0.19 15.26
C ALA A 219 -20.89 -0.73 16.69
N GLN A 220 -20.49 -1.98 16.92
CA GLN A 220 -20.55 -2.64 18.22
C GLN A 220 -19.45 -2.09 19.15
N ALA A 221 -19.40 -0.77 19.35
CA ALA A 221 -18.47 -0.12 20.26
C ALA A 221 -18.61 -0.62 21.71
N ASN A 222 -19.75 -1.25 22.02
CA ASN A 222 -20.11 -1.74 23.35
C ASN A 222 -20.04 -3.27 23.50
N LYS A 223 -19.60 -4.03 22.49
CA LYS A 223 -19.44 -5.49 22.59
C LYS A 223 -18.07 -5.92 22.08
N ALA A 224 -17.31 -6.60 22.94
CA ALA A 224 -16.04 -7.21 22.55
C ALA A 224 -16.28 -8.30 21.49
N SER A 225 -15.37 -8.41 20.52
CA SER A 225 -15.40 -9.46 19.48
C SER A 225 -15.32 -10.85 20.11
N GLU A 226 -16.24 -11.75 19.75
CA GLU A 226 -16.32 -13.14 20.26
C GLU A 226 -15.35 -14.12 19.54
N THR A 227 -14.42 -13.63 18.71
CA THR A 227 -13.49 -14.50 17.96
C THR A 227 -12.40 -15.09 18.85
N PRO A 228 -12.32 -16.42 19.05
CA PRO A 228 -11.29 -17.02 19.90
C PRO A 228 -9.89 -16.81 19.30
N GLY A 229 -8.98 -16.21 20.08
CA GLY A 229 -7.65 -15.78 19.63
C GLY A 229 -7.53 -14.27 19.37
N GLN A 230 -8.64 -13.54 19.46
CA GLN A 230 -8.70 -12.08 19.53
C GLN A 230 -9.51 -11.69 20.76
N GLY A 231 -8.85 -11.14 21.79
CA GLY A 231 -9.55 -10.65 22.99
C GLY A 231 -10.01 -11.73 23.97
N GLY A 232 -9.29 -12.85 24.07
CA GLY A 232 -9.55 -13.92 25.05
C GLY A 232 -8.88 -13.75 26.42
N THR A 233 -8.31 -12.58 26.73
CA THR A 233 -8.02 -12.23 28.12
C THR A 233 -9.04 -11.19 28.53
N GLU A 234 -9.81 -11.47 29.58
CA GLU A 234 -10.59 -10.44 30.27
C GLU A 234 -9.73 -9.19 30.36
N ALA A 235 -10.25 -8.07 29.86
CA ALA A 235 -9.63 -6.79 30.14
C ALA A 235 -9.55 -6.71 31.66
N ARG A 236 -8.34 -6.81 32.22
CA ARG A 236 -8.13 -6.52 33.62
C ARG A 236 -8.55 -5.06 33.75
N ASN A 237 -9.76 -4.83 34.24
CA ASN A 237 -10.17 -3.55 34.74
C ASN A 237 -9.15 -3.21 35.82
N GLY A 238 -8.16 -2.40 35.45
CA GLY A 238 -7.30 -1.76 36.41
C GLY A 238 -8.22 -0.91 37.27
N THR A 239 -8.46 -1.36 38.51
CA THR A 239 -8.90 -0.47 39.56
C THR A 239 -7.77 0.51 39.77
N ALA A 240 -8.06 1.79 39.51
CA ALA A 240 -7.21 2.87 39.96
C ALA A 240 -7.26 2.89 41.50
N GLU A 241 -6.15 2.55 42.12
CA GLU A 241 -5.70 3.11 43.40
C GLU A 241 -4.42 3.92 43.14
#